data_AF-A0AAE3SW56-F1
#
_entry.id   AF-A0AAE3SW56-F1
#
_cell.length_a   1.000
_cell.length_b   1.000
_cell.length_c   1.000
_cell.angle_alpha   90.00
_cell.angle_beta   90.00
_cell.angle_gamma   90.00
#
_symmetry.space_group_name_H-M   'P 1'
#
loop_
_entity.id
_entity.type
_entity.pdbx_description
1 polymer ?
#
loop_
_entity_poly.entity_id
_entity_poly.type
_entity_poly.pdbx_seq_one_letter_code
_entity_poly.pdbx_strand_id
1 'polypeptide(L)'
;MTRHSQRFRFPSCLLIGALLCGNAAAEDELAPYKVVRSLQFVQDSVAQGDHSAGEMQRFILETMDERLRAAPVSVFDDPRNVDAALVYAMSGGNPATLEYLVARDIEGNFDSRVIDALRKYFDGQGALVARSLIDMVPEYRDTRIGAYLALVAGNILLGSNVNEALSFFDQARLTAPGTIIEEAALRRSLAISVESNLVPRALAMANRYVRRFLHSPYASQFADLFVQLVVANDGAVTHDDIAATLEMMDAARAREIYLRIARRATLAGRSDLARHAAAEAEARASAAPDDGREVLGSLYGNVAAIPSGDVASAVKAIDDIPDDQLSERDRALRDAARAVAEQIMQTPAVPASHTQVGQGNTVDEQVKDDPVAAPGQTPAGGASDPQADDAYQSFVERGRSQLDAIDALLKQKGMSR
;
A
#
# COMPACT_ATOMS: atom_id res chain seq x y z
N MET A 1 -62.49 -48.19 -70.30
CA MET A 1 -62.93 -48.07 -68.89
C MET A 1 -62.13 -46.92 -68.27
N THR A 2 -62.68 -45.69 -68.35
CA THR A 2 -63.20 -44.87 -67.21
C THR A 2 -62.09 -44.33 -66.30
N ARG A 3 -61.66 -43.05 -66.52
CA ARG A 3 -61.89 -41.83 -65.68
C ARG A 3 -61.21 -41.92 -64.30
N HIS A 4 -60.47 -40.95 -63.74
CA HIS A 4 -60.53 -39.49 -63.85
C HIS A 4 -59.21 -38.86 -63.33
N SER A 5 -58.94 -37.66 -63.80
CA SER A 5 -57.93 -36.71 -63.29
C SER A 5 -58.25 -36.21 -61.88
N GLN A 6 -57.24 -36.11 -61.01
CA GLN A 6 -57.20 -35.05 -60.00
C GLN A 6 -55.76 -34.54 -59.82
N ARG A 7 -55.63 -33.21 -59.96
CA ARG A 7 -54.45 -32.41 -59.65
C ARG A 7 -54.51 -32.03 -58.17
N PHE A 8 -53.42 -32.19 -57.44
CA PHE A 8 -53.17 -31.46 -56.19
C PHE A 8 -51.78 -30.84 -56.26
N ARG A 9 -51.72 -29.54 -55.96
CA ARG A 9 -50.50 -28.71 -55.84
C ARG A 9 -50.18 -28.49 -54.36
N PHE A 10 -48.90 -28.15 -54.12
CA PHE A 10 -48.27 -27.51 -52.94
C PHE A 10 -47.73 -28.44 -51.82
N PRO A 11 -46.68 -28.03 -51.08
CA PRO A 11 -45.42 -27.37 -51.51
C PRO A 11 -44.14 -28.05 -50.97
N SER A 12 -43.01 -27.63 -51.52
CA SER A 12 -41.65 -27.82 -50.99
C SER A 12 -41.51 -27.30 -49.55
N CYS A 13 -41.08 -28.15 -48.63
CA CYS A 13 -40.54 -27.75 -47.33
C CYS A 13 -39.03 -27.51 -47.47
N LEU A 14 -38.65 -26.27 -47.17
CA LEU A 14 -37.32 -25.71 -47.21
C LEU A 14 -36.54 -26.14 -45.95
N LEU A 15 -35.34 -26.68 -46.16
CA LEU A 15 -34.32 -26.87 -45.13
C LEU A 15 -33.93 -25.50 -44.54
N ILE A 16 -34.31 -25.22 -43.29
CA ILE A 16 -33.65 -24.20 -42.45
C ILE A 16 -33.43 -24.83 -41.09
N GLY A 17 -32.19 -25.26 -40.84
CA GLY A 17 -31.80 -25.90 -39.58
C GLY A 17 -30.29 -26.01 -39.49
N ALA A 18 -29.56 -24.89 -39.61
CA ALA A 18 -28.10 -24.89 -39.47
C ALA A 18 -27.51 -23.52 -39.04
N LEU A 19 -28.27 -22.64 -38.37
CA LEU A 19 -27.75 -21.32 -37.95
C LEU A 19 -27.82 -21.04 -36.43
N LEU A 20 -28.20 -22.02 -35.60
CA LEU A 20 -28.30 -21.82 -34.14
C LEU A 20 -27.13 -22.42 -33.33
N CYS A 21 -26.24 -23.20 -33.93
CA CYS A 21 -25.11 -23.80 -33.20
C CYS A 21 -23.89 -22.88 -33.05
N GLY A 22 -23.89 -21.69 -33.67
CA GLY A 22 -22.78 -20.73 -33.59
C GLY A 22 -22.82 -19.80 -32.37
N ASN A 23 -24.02 -19.42 -31.90
CA ASN A 23 -24.16 -18.46 -30.80
C ASN A 23 -23.87 -19.06 -29.42
N ALA A 24 -24.27 -20.30 -29.15
CA ALA A 24 -24.10 -20.90 -27.82
C ALA A 24 -22.63 -21.14 -27.45
N ALA A 25 -21.78 -21.49 -28.44
CA ALA A 25 -20.35 -21.69 -28.21
C ALA A 25 -19.62 -20.35 -27.99
N ALA A 26 -20.00 -19.30 -28.73
CA ALA A 26 -19.46 -17.94 -28.54
C ALA A 26 -19.95 -17.27 -27.24
N GLU A 27 -21.19 -17.54 -26.82
CA GLU A 27 -21.72 -17.10 -25.52
C GLU A 27 -21.01 -17.79 -24.35
N ASP A 28 -20.73 -19.10 -24.46
CA ASP A 28 -20.00 -19.85 -23.43
C ASP A 28 -18.52 -19.39 -23.34
N GLU A 29 -17.83 -19.19 -24.47
CA GLU A 29 -16.44 -18.72 -24.51
C GLU A 29 -16.25 -17.37 -23.79
N LEU A 30 -17.31 -16.59 -23.71
CA LEU A 30 -17.32 -15.27 -23.11
C LEU A 30 -18.12 -15.21 -21.79
N ALA A 31 -18.38 -16.33 -21.10
CA ALA A 31 -19.08 -16.29 -19.82
C ALA A 31 -18.35 -15.38 -18.78
N PRO A 32 -19.08 -14.62 -17.92
CA PRO A 32 -18.48 -13.73 -16.91
C PRO A 32 -17.34 -14.37 -16.10
N TYR A 33 -17.50 -15.62 -15.64
CA TYR A 33 -16.46 -16.30 -14.87
C TYR A 33 -15.14 -16.55 -15.64
N LYS A 34 -15.18 -16.63 -16.99
CA LYS A 34 -13.98 -16.78 -17.81
C LYS A 34 -13.21 -15.45 -17.91
N VAL A 35 -13.93 -14.34 -18.09
CA VAL A 35 -13.34 -12.99 -18.17
C VAL A 35 -12.73 -12.57 -16.83
N VAL A 36 -13.39 -12.85 -15.71
CA VAL A 36 -12.83 -12.58 -14.38
C VAL A 36 -11.55 -13.37 -14.12
N ARG A 37 -11.42 -14.60 -14.63
CA ARG A 37 -10.16 -15.34 -14.53
C ARG A 37 -9.03 -14.63 -15.29
N SER A 38 -9.33 -14.05 -16.46
CA SER A 38 -8.37 -13.23 -17.20
C SER A 38 -8.00 -11.97 -16.42
N LEU A 39 -8.96 -11.30 -15.78
CA LEU A 39 -8.70 -10.17 -14.89
C LEU A 39 -7.75 -10.56 -13.75
N GLN A 40 -8.03 -11.66 -13.05
CA GLN A 40 -7.21 -12.17 -11.95
C GLN A 40 -5.78 -12.46 -12.42
N PHE A 41 -5.60 -13.13 -13.55
CA PHE A 41 -4.28 -13.40 -14.12
C PHE A 41 -3.48 -12.12 -14.41
N VAL A 42 -4.14 -11.11 -14.98
CA VAL A 42 -3.53 -9.80 -15.25
C VAL A 42 -3.18 -9.08 -13.95
N GLN A 43 -4.07 -9.08 -12.96
CA GLN A 43 -3.83 -8.47 -11.64
C GLN A 43 -2.67 -9.13 -10.89
N ASP A 44 -2.59 -10.47 -10.95
CA ASP A 44 -1.50 -11.21 -10.35
C ASP A 44 -0.16 -10.89 -11.04
N SER A 45 -0.17 -10.73 -12.36
CA SER A 45 1.01 -10.30 -13.12
C SER A 45 1.46 -8.88 -12.74
N VAL A 46 0.51 -7.95 -12.56
CA VAL A 46 0.80 -6.60 -12.04
C VAL A 46 1.42 -6.67 -10.64
N ALA A 47 0.87 -7.50 -9.73
CA ALA A 47 1.42 -7.67 -8.40
C ALA A 47 2.85 -8.25 -8.41
N GLN A 48 3.19 -9.04 -9.44
CA GLN A 48 4.53 -9.57 -9.67
C GLN A 48 5.47 -8.60 -10.42
N GLY A 49 5.00 -7.40 -10.78
CA GLY A 49 5.82 -6.35 -11.38
C GLY A 49 5.74 -6.21 -12.90
N ASP A 50 4.78 -6.86 -13.56
CA ASP A 50 4.48 -6.56 -14.95
C ASP A 50 3.74 -5.21 -15.04
N HIS A 51 4.51 -4.14 -15.18
CA HIS A 51 3.97 -2.79 -15.29
C HIS A 51 3.16 -2.57 -16.59
N SER A 52 3.36 -3.39 -17.63
CA SER A 52 2.60 -3.28 -18.89
C SER A 52 1.17 -3.83 -18.76
N ALA A 53 0.93 -4.69 -17.78
CA ALA A 53 -0.37 -5.29 -17.51
C ALA A 53 -1.39 -4.31 -16.89
N GLY A 54 -0.97 -3.13 -16.42
CA GLY A 54 -1.87 -2.14 -15.80
C GLY A 54 -2.91 -1.53 -16.74
N GLU A 55 -2.54 -1.29 -18.01
CA GLU A 55 -3.50 -0.85 -19.05
C GLU A 55 -4.50 -1.95 -19.39
N MET A 56 -4.00 -3.18 -19.54
CA MET A 56 -4.84 -4.36 -19.77
C MET A 56 -5.82 -4.59 -18.62
N GLN A 57 -5.40 -4.40 -17.38
CA GLN A 57 -6.29 -4.53 -16.21
C GLN A 57 -7.48 -3.57 -16.30
N ARG A 58 -7.23 -2.29 -16.60
CA ARG A 58 -8.28 -1.27 -16.73
C ARG A 58 -9.24 -1.63 -17.87
N PHE A 59 -8.70 -2.02 -19.02
CA PHE A 59 -9.49 -2.46 -20.17
C PHE A 59 -10.40 -3.65 -19.84
N ILE A 60 -9.87 -4.67 -19.14
CA ILE A 60 -10.67 -5.84 -18.73
C ILE A 60 -11.75 -5.44 -17.73
N LEU A 61 -11.47 -4.55 -16.77
CA LEU A 61 -12.48 -4.05 -15.82
C LEU A 61 -13.63 -3.35 -16.56
N GLU A 62 -13.32 -2.45 -17.50
CA GLU A 62 -14.33 -1.74 -18.31
C GLU A 62 -15.15 -2.71 -19.16
N THR A 63 -14.48 -3.65 -19.86
CA THR A 63 -15.14 -4.66 -20.68
C THR A 63 -16.06 -5.57 -19.84
N MET A 64 -15.60 -5.93 -18.63
CA MET A 64 -16.38 -6.74 -17.70
C MET A 64 -17.62 -5.98 -17.20
N ASP A 65 -17.51 -4.67 -16.99
CA ASP A 65 -18.63 -3.82 -16.57
C ASP A 65 -19.77 -3.84 -17.57
N GLU A 66 -19.46 -3.53 -18.84
CA GLU A 66 -20.41 -3.52 -19.95
C GLU A 66 -21.07 -4.88 -20.09
N ARG A 67 -20.27 -5.93 -19.98
CA ARG A 67 -20.71 -7.31 -20.15
C ARG A 67 -21.64 -7.77 -19.04
N LEU A 68 -21.30 -7.49 -17.78
CA LEU A 68 -22.16 -7.81 -16.64
C LEU A 68 -23.51 -7.09 -16.76
N ARG A 69 -23.52 -5.82 -17.17
CA ARG A 69 -24.76 -5.04 -17.33
C ARG A 69 -25.61 -5.50 -18.52
N ALA A 70 -24.98 -5.99 -19.59
CA ALA A 70 -25.68 -6.50 -20.77
C ALA A 70 -26.16 -7.95 -20.63
N ALA A 71 -25.65 -8.70 -19.64
CA ALA A 71 -25.99 -10.11 -19.46
C ALA A 71 -27.48 -10.29 -19.08
N PRO A 72 -28.20 -11.25 -19.68
CA PRO A 72 -29.54 -11.61 -19.23
C PRO A 72 -29.48 -12.24 -17.83
N VAL A 73 -30.54 -12.08 -17.03
CA VAL A 73 -30.59 -12.54 -15.63
C VAL A 73 -30.30 -14.03 -15.50
N SER A 74 -30.75 -14.84 -16.47
CA SER A 74 -30.52 -16.29 -16.50
C SER A 74 -29.05 -16.71 -16.60
N VAL A 75 -28.12 -15.80 -16.93
CA VAL A 75 -26.67 -16.07 -16.86
C VAL A 75 -26.22 -16.28 -15.42
N PHE A 76 -26.90 -15.67 -14.46
CA PHE A 76 -26.58 -15.74 -13.03
C PHE A 76 -27.20 -16.96 -12.32
N ASP A 77 -28.00 -17.76 -13.02
CA ASP A 77 -28.43 -19.09 -12.55
C ASP A 77 -27.23 -20.04 -12.40
N ASP A 78 -26.14 -19.75 -13.12
CA ASP A 78 -24.83 -20.36 -12.88
C ASP A 78 -24.11 -19.64 -11.73
N PRO A 79 -23.89 -20.30 -10.57
CA PRO A 79 -23.25 -19.66 -9.41
C PRO A 79 -21.83 -19.18 -9.70
N ARG A 80 -21.16 -19.70 -10.73
CA ARG A 80 -19.83 -19.22 -11.14
C ARG A 80 -19.88 -17.78 -11.66
N ASN A 81 -20.99 -17.38 -12.29
CA ASN A 81 -21.19 -16.02 -12.78
C ASN A 81 -21.58 -15.06 -11.66
N VAL A 82 -22.27 -15.54 -10.62
CA VAL A 82 -22.49 -14.81 -9.37
C VAL A 82 -21.15 -14.52 -8.69
N ASP A 83 -20.32 -15.56 -8.48
CA ASP A 83 -18.95 -15.42 -7.96
C ASP A 83 -18.17 -14.38 -8.77
N ALA A 84 -18.25 -14.44 -10.10
CA ALA A 84 -17.54 -13.53 -10.99
C ALA A 84 -17.96 -12.07 -10.78
N ALA A 85 -19.26 -11.79 -10.66
CA ALA A 85 -19.76 -10.44 -10.38
C ALA A 85 -19.28 -9.92 -9.02
N LEU A 86 -19.26 -10.79 -7.99
CA LEU A 86 -18.77 -10.43 -6.65
C LEU A 86 -17.25 -10.18 -6.64
N VAL A 87 -16.47 -11.05 -7.29
CA VAL A 87 -15.02 -10.86 -7.45
C VAL A 87 -14.75 -9.56 -8.21
N TYR A 88 -15.45 -9.29 -9.31
CA TYR A 88 -15.32 -8.05 -10.07
C TYR A 88 -15.54 -6.82 -9.17
N ALA A 89 -16.63 -6.79 -8.40
CA ALA A 89 -16.93 -5.69 -7.48
C ALA A 89 -15.81 -5.49 -6.45
N MET A 90 -15.31 -6.56 -5.83
CA MET A 90 -14.24 -6.48 -4.82
C MET A 90 -12.84 -6.21 -5.41
N SER A 91 -12.64 -6.41 -6.71
CA SER A 91 -11.35 -6.24 -7.40
C SER A 91 -11.14 -4.85 -8.00
N GLY A 92 -11.97 -3.88 -7.62
CA GLY A 92 -11.92 -2.50 -8.15
C GLY A 92 -12.85 -2.25 -9.34
N GLY A 93 -13.82 -3.14 -9.58
CA GLY A 93 -14.91 -2.91 -10.53
C GLY A 93 -15.87 -1.80 -10.07
N ASN A 94 -16.75 -1.38 -10.98
CA ASN A 94 -17.75 -0.36 -10.71
C ASN A 94 -18.81 -0.86 -9.69
N PRO A 95 -18.94 -0.25 -8.49
CA PRO A 95 -19.88 -0.70 -7.47
C PRO A 95 -21.35 -0.64 -7.93
N ALA A 96 -21.69 0.32 -8.79
CA ALA A 96 -23.05 0.47 -9.32
C ALA A 96 -23.50 -0.73 -10.17
N THR A 97 -22.56 -1.54 -10.67
CA THR A 97 -22.88 -2.75 -11.44
C THR A 97 -23.41 -3.85 -10.54
N LEU A 98 -22.89 -3.98 -9.32
CA LEU A 98 -23.44 -4.93 -8.35
C LEU A 98 -24.89 -4.56 -7.99
N GLU A 99 -25.14 -3.27 -7.75
CA GLU A 99 -26.50 -2.76 -7.49
C GLU A 99 -27.45 -3.04 -8.65
N TYR A 100 -27.00 -2.80 -9.88
CA TYR A 100 -27.78 -3.07 -11.08
C TYR A 100 -28.17 -4.55 -11.20
N LEU A 101 -27.24 -5.47 -10.94
CA LEU A 101 -27.47 -6.91 -11.01
C LEU A 101 -28.44 -7.38 -9.92
N VAL A 102 -28.21 -6.97 -8.67
CA VAL A 102 -29.05 -7.36 -7.52
C VAL A 102 -30.48 -6.85 -7.68
N ALA A 103 -30.67 -5.64 -8.21
CA ALA A 103 -32.02 -5.10 -8.48
C ALA A 103 -32.83 -5.94 -9.49
N ARG A 104 -32.16 -6.81 -10.25
CA ARG A 104 -32.75 -7.68 -11.29
C ARG A 104 -32.70 -9.15 -10.90
N ASP A 105 -32.19 -9.48 -9.72
CA ASP A 105 -32.10 -10.85 -9.21
C ASP A 105 -33.44 -11.30 -8.63
N ILE A 106 -34.30 -11.84 -9.50
CA ILE A 106 -35.64 -12.32 -9.13
C ILE A 106 -35.55 -13.68 -8.41
N GLU A 107 -34.55 -14.49 -8.74
CA GLU A 107 -34.41 -15.86 -8.25
C GLU A 107 -33.64 -15.97 -6.93
N GLY A 108 -32.99 -14.87 -6.50
CA GLY A 108 -32.23 -14.83 -5.25
C GLY A 108 -30.88 -15.54 -5.36
N ASN A 109 -30.25 -15.46 -6.52
CA ASN A 109 -28.95 -16.05 -6.81
C ASN A 109 -27.81 -15.41 -5.98
N PHE A 110 -27.95 -14.12 -5.61
CA PHE A 110 -26.97 -13.42 -4.80
C PHE A 110 -27.31 -13.53 -3.30
N ASP A 111 -26.35 -13.96 -2.47
CA ASP A 111 -26.53 -13.96 -1.01
C ASP A 111 -26.68 -12.52 -0.51
N SER A 112 -27.90 -12.18 -0.07
CA SER A 112 -28.27 -10.85 0.43
C SER A 112 -27.36 -10.34 1.55
N ARG A 113 -26.79 -11.21 2.38
CA ARG A 113 -25.89 -10.84 3.47
C ARG A 113 -24.54 -10.36 2.91
N VAL A 114 -24.01 -11.05 1.89
CA VAL A 114 -22.78 -10.64 1.19
C VAL A 114 -23.00 -9.30 0.50
N ILE A 115 -24.13 -9.15 -0.20
CA ILE A 115 -24.46 -7.90 -0.90
C ILE A 115 -24.57 -6.72 0.06
N ASP A 116 -25.30 -6.86 1.16
CA ASP A 116 -25.45 -5.80 2.16
C ASP A 116 -24.09 -5.41 2.75
N ALA A 117 -23.23 -6.39 3.04
CA ALA A 117 -21.88 -6.13 3.53
C ALA A 117 -21.02 -5.36 2.52
N LEU A 118 -21.02 -5.78 1.26
CA LEU A 118 -20.23 -5.12 0.20
C LEU A 118 -20.74 -3.72 -0.12
N ARG A 119 -22.06 -3.50 -0.16
CA ARG A 119 -22.64 -2.17 -0.35
C ARG A 119 -22.16 -1.20 0.71
N LYS A 120 -22.34 -1.56 1.99
CA LYS A 120 -21.90 -0.70 3.10
C LYS A 120 -20.39 -0.49 3.08
N TYR A 121 -19.61 -1.51 2.70
CA TYR A 121 -18.16 -1.35 2.55
C TYR A 121 -17.80 -0.33 1.47
N PHE A 122 -18.39 -0.41 0.27
CA PHE A 122 -18.12 0.52 -0.83
C PHE A 122 -18.61 1.94 -0.54
N ASP A 123 -19.67 2.08 0.26
CA ASP A 123 -20.19 3.38 0.71
C ASP A 123 -19.40 3.97 1.90
N GLY A 124 -18.32 3.32 2.35
CA GLY A 124 -17.51 3.76 3.49
C GLY A 124 -18.16 3.51 4.87
N GLN A 125 -19.26 2.76 4.90
CA GLN A 125 -20.04 2.43 6.10
C GLN A 125 -19.80 1.00 6.61
N GLY A 126 -18.67 0.38 6.23
CA GLY A 126 -18.37 -1.02 6.54
C GLY A 126 -18.41 -1.38 8.04
N ALA A 127 -18.14 -0.42 8.93
CA ALA A 127 -18.25 -0.62 10.37
C ALA A 127 -19.66 -1.06 10.83
N LEU A 128 -20.72 -0.66 10.11
CA LEU A 128 -22.11 -1.02 10.42
C LEU A 128 -22.41 -2.51 10.20
N VAL A 129 -21.60 -3.21 9.41
CA VAL A 129 -21.75 -4.62 9.03
C VAL A 129 -20.58 -5.48 9.50
N ALA A 130 -19.67 -4.93 10.30
CA ALA A 130 -18.47 -5.64 10.73
C ALA A 130 -18.80 -7.00 11.36
N ARG A 131 -19.71 -7.03 12.34
CA ARG A 131 -20.08 -8.27 13.05
C ARG A 131 -20.70 -9.31 12.11
N SER A 132 -21.68 -8.91 11.30
CA SER A 132 -22.33 -9.82 10.36
C SER A 132 -21.38 -10.36 9.31
N LEU A 133 -20.42 -9.55 8.85
CA LEU A 133 -19.42 -9.99 7.90
C LEU A 133 -18.44 -10.99 8.54
N ILE A 134 -17.96 -10.71 9.76
CA ILE A 134 -17.04 -11.58 10.51
C ILE A 134 -17.64 -12.98 10.70
N ASP A 135 -18.90 -13.05 11.12
CA ASP A 135 -19.59 -14.32 11.35
C ASP A 135 -19.76 -15.12 10.04
N MET A 136 -19.84 -14.42 8.90
CA MET A 136 -20.11 -15.00 7.58
C MET A 136 -18.84 -15.43 6.82
N VAL A 137 -17.72 -14.71 6.94
CA VAL A 137 -16.49 -15.03 6.18
C VAL A 137 -16.06 -16.50 6.31
N PRO A 138 -16.14 -17.16 7.49
CA PRO A 138 -15.83 -18.58 7.61
C PRO A 138 -16.66 -19.49 6.70
N GLU A 139 -17.93 -19.16 6.44
CA GLU A 139 -18.81 -19.93 5.54
C GLU A 139 -18.28 -19.93 4.10
N TYR A 140 -17.59 -18.86 3.69
CA TYR A 140 -17.07 -18.67 2.34
C TYR A 140 -15.60 -19.05 2.18
N ARG A 141 -14.94 -19.54 3.23
CA ARG A 141 -13.48 -19.75 3.26
C ARG A 141 -12.95 -20.56 2.08
N ASP A 142 -13.66 -21.61 1.68
CA ASP A 142 -13.26 -22.54 0.61
C ASP A 142 -13.93 -22.23 -0.74
N THR A 143 -14.51 -21.03 -0.88
CA THR A 143 -15.17 -20.56 -2.11
C THR A 143 -14.27 -19.59 -2.90
N ARG A 144 -14.66 -19.28 -4.14
CA ARG A 144 -13.91 -18.33 -4.99
C ARG A 144 -13.85 -16.91 -4.44
N ILE A 145 -14.84 -16.52 -3.63
CA ILE A 145 -14.93 -15.18 -3.04
C ILE A 145 -14.30 -15.10 -1.65
N GLY A 146 -13.93 -16.24 -1.04
CA GLY A 146 -13.49 -16.30 0.36
C GLY A 146 -12.29 -15.42 0.68
N ALA A 147 -11.25 -15.44 -0.15
CA ALA A 147 -10.06 -14.60 0.06
C ALA A 147 -10.37 -13.10 -0.08
N TYR A 148 -11.28 -12.74 -0.98
CA TYR A 148 -11.72 -11.36 -1.16
C TYR A 148 -12.55 -10.88 0.03
N LEU A 149 -13.50 -11.69 0.51
CA LEU A 149 -14.29 -11.38 1.71
C LEU A 149 -13.41 -11.25 2.95
N ALA A 150 -12.43 -12.13 3.12
CA ALA A 150 -11.45 -11.99 4.20
C ALA A 150 -10.66 -10.68 4.08
N LEU A 151 -10.22 -10.29 2.88
CA LEU A 151 -9.54 -9.02 2.67
C LEU A 151 -10.43 -7.81 3.00
N VAL A 152 -11.71 -7.84 2.62
CA VAL A 152 -12.71 -6.80 2.95
C VAL A 152 -12.95 -6.73 4.45
N ALA A 153 -13.15 -7.87 5.12
CA ALA A 153 -13.33 -7.95 6.57
C ALA A 153 -12.12 -7.36 7.32
N GLY A 154 -10.91 -7.70 6.87
CA GLY A 154 -9.68 -7.13 7.41
C GLY A 154 -9.64 -5.60 7.32
N ASN A 155 -10.05 -5.03 6.18
CA ASN A 155 -10.08 -3.57 6.01
C ASN A 155 -11.10 -2.89 6.93
N ILE A 156 -12.30 -3.48 7.08
CA ILE A 156 -13.36 -2.93 7.93
C ILE A 156 -12.91 -2.87 9.40
N LEU A 157 -12.11 -3.84 9.83
CA LEU A 157 -11.69 -3.97 11.22
C LEU A 157 -10.45 -3.12 11.59
N LEU A 158 -9.79 -2.48 10.62
CA LEU A 158 -8.58 -1.69 10.87
C LEU A 158 -8.78 -0.61 11.95
N GLY A 159 -9.95 0.04 11.96
CA GLY A 159 -10.26 1.12 12.91
C GLY A 159 -10.81 0.67 14.26
N SER A 160 -11.10 -0.62 14.46
CA SER A 160 -11.82 -1.10 15.65
C SER A 160 -11.16 -2.30 16.33
N ASN A 161 -10.56 -3.23 15.58
CA ASN A 161 -9.91 -4.42 16.12
C ASN A 161 -8.72 -4.87 15.24
N VAL A 162 -7.53 -4.36 15.58
CA VAL A 162 -6.29 -4.65 14.86
C VAL A 162 -5.96 -6.16 14.80
N ASN A 163 -6.10 -6.88 15.90
CA ASN A 163 -5.73 -8.30 15.95
C ASN A 163 -6.63 -9.16 15.07
N GLU A 164 -7.93 -8.84 15.04
CA GLU A 164 -8.89 -9.53 14.19
C GLU A 164 -8.71 -9.16 12.72
N ALA A 165 -8.44 -7.89 12.42
CA ALA A 165 -8.06 -7.46 11.07
C ALA A 165 -6.83 -8.24 10.54
N LEU A 166 -5.81 -8.38 11.38
CA LEU A 166 -4.60 -9.16 11.08
C LEU A 166 -4.90 -10.64 10.86
N SER A 167 -5.85 -11.23 11.59
CA SER A 167 -6.30 -12.62 11.39
C SER A 167 -6.98 -12.80 10.02
N PHE A 168 -7.81 -11.85 9.62
CA PHE A 168 -8.44 -11.89 8.29
C PHE A 168 -7.46 -11.66 7.14
N PHE A 169 -6.47 -10.78 7.31
CA PHE A 169 -5.39 -10.69 6.33
C PHE A 169 -4.54 -11.97 6.28
N ASP A 170 -4.29 -12.62 7.42
CA ASP A 170 -3.66 -13.94 7.47
C ASP A 170 -4.48 -15.00 6.71
N GLN A 171 -5.81 -14.99 6.86
CA GLN A 171 -6.69 -15.87 6.11
C GLN A 171 -6.58 -15.59 4.61
N ALA A 172 -6.73 -14.34 4.18
CA ALA A 172 -6.68 -13.95 2.77
C ALA A 172 -5.37 -14.36 2.08
N ARG A 173 -4.22 -14.11 2.71
CA ARG A 173 -2.91 -14.50 2.13
C ARG A 173 -2.71 -16.01 2.08
N LEU A 174 -3.28 -16.76 3.03
CA LEU A 174 -3.13 -18.21 3.09
C LEU A 174 -4.07 -18.93 2.11
N THR A 175 -5.23 -18.35 1.78
CA THR A 175 -6.16 -18.91 0.79
C THR A 175 -5.86 -18.49 -0.65
N ALA A 176 -5.18 -17.36 -0.88
CA ALA A 176 -4.83 -16.89 -2.22
C ALA A 176 -3.33 -16.59 -2.41
N PRO A 177 -2.43 -17.57 -2.18
CA PRO A 177 -0.99 -17.36 -2.32
C PRO A 177 -0.59 -17.08 -3.78
N GLY A 178 0.34 -16.14 -3.98
CA GLY A 178 0.89 -15.73 -5.27
C GLY A 178 0.05 -14.70 -6.01
N THR A 179 -1.08 -14.32 -5.44
CA THR A 179 -2.04 -13.41 -6.07
C THR A 179 -1.90 -11.98 -5.57
N ILE A 180 -2.56 -11.04 -6.25
CA ILE A 180 -2.72 -9.66 -5.77
C ILE A 180 -3.37 -9.58 -4.37
N ILE A 181 -4.15 -10.59 -3.98
CA ILE A 181 -4.79 -10.66 -2.66
C ILE A 181 -3.75 -10.94 -1.57
N GLU A 182 -2.80 -11.84 -1.82
CA GLU A 182 -1.67 -12.04 -0.91
C GLU A 182 -0.82 -10.77 -0.80
N GLU A 183 -0.52 -10.10 -1.92
CA GLU A 183 0.23 -8.84 -1.92
C GLU A 183 -0.43 -7.80 -1.04
N ALA A 184 -1.73 -7.55 -1.27
CA ALA A 184 -2.49 -6.55 -0.53
C ALA A 184 -2.59 -6.90 0.97
N ALA A 185 -2.81 -8.18 1.29
CA ALA A 185 -2.86 -8.64 2.67
C ALA A 185 -1.52 -8.49 3.40
N LEU A 186 -0.40 -8.83 2.75
CA LEU A 186 0.95 -8.66 3.33
C LEU A 186 1.28 -7.19 3.54
N ARG A 187 1.01 -6.34 2.54
CA ARG A 187 1.28 -4.91 2.60
C ARG A 187 0.49 -4.21 3.70
N ARG A 188 -0.82 -4.51 3.81
CA ARG A 188 -1.67 -3.97 4.89
C ARG A 188 -1.30 -4.53 6.26
N SER A 189 -0.97 -5.82 6.34
CA SER A 189 -0.50 -6.45 7.59
C SER A 189 0.81 -5.83 8.07
N LEU A 190 1.75 -5.54 7.17
CA LEU A 190 2.99 -4.86 7.50
C LEU A 190 2.68 -3.45 8.04
N ALA A 191 1.90 -2.65 7.31
CA ALA A 191 1.56 -1.29 7.70
C ALA A 191 0.99 -1.23 9.11
N ILE A 192 -0.08 -1.99 9.40
CA ILE A 192 -0.71 -1.96 10.72
C ILE A 192 0.18 -2.55 11.82
N SER A 193 1.04 -3.53 11.49
CA SER A 193 2.00 -4.07 12.46
C SER A 193 3.07 -3.04 12.82
N VAL A 194 3.50 -2.21 11.87
CA VAL A 194 4.44 -1.10 12.13
C VAL A 194 3.76 -0.04 12.99
N GLU A 195 2.55 0.38 12.64
CA GLU A 195 1.78 1.38 13.39
C GLU A 195 1.45 0.93 14.82
N SER A 196 1.13 -0.34 15.00
CA SER A 196 0.78 -0.93 16.30
C SER A 196 1.99 -1.44 17.09
N ASN A 197 3.21 -1.14 16.62
CA ASN A 197 4.47 -1.57 17.22
C ASN A 197 4.58 -3.09 17.48
N LEU A 198 4.00 -3.91 16.60
CA LEU A 198 4.05 -5.37 16.64
C LEU A 198 5.32 -5.88 15.92
N VAL A 199 6.50 -5.54 16.47
CA VAL A 199 7.80 -5.72 15.80
C VAL A 199 8.04 -7.13 15.23
N PRO A 200 7.85 -8.24 15.99
CA PRO A 200 8.11 -9.57 15.45
C PRO A 200 7.21 -9.91 14.26
N ARG A 201 5.96 -9.45 14.30
CA ARG A 201 5.00 -9.65 13.21
C ARG A 201 5.36 -8.80 12.00
N ALA A 202 5.73 -7.53 12.21
CA ALA A 202 6.15 -6.63 11.15
C ALA A 202 7.36 -7.20 10.39
N LEU A 203 8.39 -7.68 11.09
CA LEU A 203 9.54 -8.35 10.48
C LEU A 203 9.14 -9.60 9.69
N ALA A 204 8.25 -10.44 10.26
CA ALA A 204 7.77 -11.63 9.56
C ALA A 204 6.99 -11.29 8.27
N MET A 205 6.19 -10.22 8.28
CA MET A 205 5.46 -9.76 7.09
C MET A 205 6.41 -9.14 6.07
N ALA A 206 7.40 -8.36 6.50
CA ALA A 206 8.41 -7.77 5.63
C ALA A 206 9.20 -8.86 4.87
N ASN A 207 9.69 -9.87 5.58
CA ASN A 207 10.40 -11.00 4.98
C ASN A 207 9.56 -11.76 3.94
N ARG A 208 8.27 -11.98 4.22
CA ARG A 208 7.35 -12.62 3.27
C ARG A 208 7.11 -11.77 2.03
N TYR A 209 6.95 -10.46 2.23
CA TYR A 209 6.73 -9.51 1.14
C TYR A 209 7.93 -9.50 0.19
N VAL A 210 9.15 -9.32 0.71
CA VAL A 210 10.38 -9.28 -0.10
C VAL A 210 10.57 -10.55 -0.91
N ARG A 211 10.30 -11.71 -0.31
CA ARG A 211 10.48 -13.00 -1.00
C ARG A 211 9.57 -13.20 -2.21
N ARG A 212 8.45 -12.48 -2.31
CA ARG A 212 7.40 -12.78 -3.29
C ARG A 212 6.91 -11.61 -4.13
N PHE A 213 7.05 -10.39 -3.65
CA PHE A 213 6.47 -9.19 -4.28
C PHE A 213 7.49 -8.05 -4.39
N LEU A 214 8.78 -8.37 -4.50
CA LEU A 214 9.86 -7.39 -4.59
C LEU A 214 9.74 -6.43 -5.80
N HIS A 215 9.10 -6.90 -6.86
CA HIS A 215 8.85 -6.14 -8.09
C HIS A 215 7.45 -5.53 -8.16
N SER A 216 6.64 -5.70 -7.10
CA SER A 216 5.31 -5.11 -7.03
C SER A 216 5.36 -3.59 -7.26
N PRO A 217 4.36 -3.00 -7.92
CA PRO A 217 4.23 -1.54 -8.02
C PRO A 217 4.17 -0.86 -6.65
N TYR A 218 3.88 -1.60 -5.57
CA TYR A 218 3.85 -1.11 -4.20
C TYR A 218 5.18 -1.25 -3.45
N ALA A 219 6.27 -1.69 -4.10
CA ALA A 219 7.57 -1.90 -3.46
C ALA A 219 8.12 -0.64 -2.78
N SER A 220 7.81 0.56 -3.29
CA SER A 220 8.20 1.82 -2.65
C SER A 220 7.51 2.02 -1.29
N GLN A 221 6.21 1.68 -1.20
CA GLN A 221 5.49 1.74 0.07
C GLN A 221 6.05 0.73 1.07
N PHE A 222 6.39 -0.48 0.61
CA PHE A 222 7.10 -1.46 1.44
C PHE A 222 8.41 -0.88 1.99
N ALA A 223 9.23 -0.26 1.14
CA ALA A 223 10.50 0.32 1.56
C ALA A 223 10.31 1.38 2.64
N ASP A 224 9.30 2.25 2.50
CA ASP A 224 9.02 3.31 3.47
C ASP A 224 8.57 2.74 4.82
N LEU A 225 7.70 1.71 4.81
CA LEU A 225 7.25 1.00 6.02
C LEU A 225 8.41 0.25 6.70
N PHE A 226 9.27 -0.40 5.93
CA PHE A 226 10.43 -1.12 6.46
C PHE A 226 11.45 -0.17 7.09
N VAL A 227 11.75 0.95 6.42
CA VAL A 227 12.62 2.00 6.96
C VAL A 227 12.03 2.59 8.25
N GLN A 228 10.71 2.79 8.31
CA GLN A 228 10.02 3.23 9.53
C GLN A 228 10.16 2.20 10.65
N LEU A 229 9.91 0.92 10.37
CA LEU A 229 10.03 -0.18 11.33
C LEU A 229 11.42 -0.21 11.98
N VAL A 230 12.46 -0.18 11.15
CA VAL A 230 13.86 -0.26 11.56
C VAL A 230 14.25 0.93 12.43
N VAL A 231 13.98 2.16 11.98
CA VAL A 231 14.43 3.36 12.71
C VAL A 231 13.64 3.59 14.00
N ALA A 232 12.35 3.26 14.02
CA ALA A 232 11.53 3.40 15.23
C ALA A 232 11.89 2.38 16.32
N ASN A 233 12.47 1.24 15.93
CA ASN A 233 12.76 0.11 16.81
C ASN A 233 14.25 -0.25 16.83
N ASP A 234 15.12 0.76 16.76
CA ASP A 234 16.56 0.59 16.88
C ASP A 234 16.93 -0.20 18.15
N GLY A 235 17.77 -1.22 18.00
CA GLY A 235 18.12 -2.20 19.03
C GLY A 235 17.16 -3.40 19.15
N ALA A 236 15.86 -3.22 18.96
CA ALA A 236 14.89 -4.33 18.94
C ALA A 236 14.85 -5.02 17.57
N VAL A 237 14.98 -4.24 16.49
CA VAL A 237 15.31 -4.74 15.16
C VAL A 237 16.82 -4.72 15.04
N THR A 238 17.44 -5.89 15.00
CA THR A 238 18.90 -6.01 14.95
C THR A 238 19.45 -5.78 13.55
N HIS A 239 20.75 -5.53 13.44
CA HIS A 239 21.43 -5.45 12.14
C HIS A 239 21.27 -6.74 11.33
N ASP A 240 21.27 -7.90 11.99
CA ASP A 240 21.05 -9.21 11.36
C ASP A 240 19.62 -9.33 10.80
N ASP A 241 18.60 -8.80 11.51
CA ASP A 241 17.22 -8.77 11.01
C ASP A 241 17.09 -7.91 9.74
N ILE A 242 17.80 -6.77 9.71
CA ILE A 242 17.85 -5.89 8.53
C ILE A 242 18.51 -6.64 7.37
N ALA A 243 19.69 -7.21 7.60
CA ALA A 243 20.44 -7.95 6.58
C ALA A 243 19.62 -9.12 6.03
N ALA A 244 19.01 -9.95 6.89
CA ALA A 244 18.19 -11.09 6.49
C ALA A 244 16.98 -10.69 5.63
N THR A 245 16.37 -9.52 5.90
CA THR A 245 15.25 -9.02 5.11
C THR A 245 15.71 -8.53 3.72
N LEU A 246 16.90 -7.94 3.62
CA LEU A 246 17.40 -7.34 2.39
C LEU A 246 18.27 -8.28 1.54
N GLU A 247 18.72 -9.42 2.08
CA GLU A 247 19.61 -10.39 1.44
C GLU A 247 19.07 -10.91 0.10
N MET A 248 17.75 -11.06 -0.03
CA MET A 248 17.09 -11.57 -1.23
C MET A 248 17.01 -10.53 -2.37
N MET A 249 17.39 -9.28 -2.11
CA MET A 249 17.34 -8.22 -3.11
C MET A 249 18.64 -8.14 -3.92
N ASP A 250 18.55 -7.63 -5.13
CA ASP A 250 19.75 -7.20 -5.85
C ASP A 250 20.48 -6.07 -5.10
N ALA A 251 21.79 -5.97 -5.32
CA ALA A 251 22.65 -5.03 -4.61
C ALA A 251 22.18 -3.57 -4.73
N ALA A 252 21.65 -3.19 -5.90
CA ALA A 252 21.20 -1.83 -6.16
C ALA A 252 19.95 -1.48 -5.34
N ARG A 253 18.98 -2.39 -5.24
CA ARG A 253 17.76 -2.20 -4.44
C ARG A 253 18.06 -2.25 -2.95
N ALA A 254 18.89 -3.19 -2.50
CA ALA A 254 19.32 -3.25 -1.10
C ALA A 254 20.04 -1.94 -0.69
N ARG A 255 20.98 -1.46 -1.52
CA ARG A 255 21.70 -0.20 -1.32
C ARG A 255 20.75 0.99 -1.15
N GLU A 256 19.75 1.11 -2.02
CA GLU A 256 18.74 2.18 -1.92
C GLU A 256 18.02 2.17 -0.56
N ILE A 257 17.62 1.00 -0.06
CA ILE A 257 16.95 0.88 1.24
C ILE A 257 17.91 1.22 2.38
N TYR A 258 19.16 0.73 2.33
CA TYR A 258 20.18 1.09 3.32
C TYR A 258 20.44 2.60 3.37
N LEU A 259 20.49 3.30 2.22
CA LEU A 259 20.62 4.76 2.18
C LEU A 259 19.42 5.46 2.82
N ARG A 260 18.20 4.97 2.61
CA ARG A 260 17.00 5.49 3.28
C ARG A 260 17.04 5.28 4.79
N ILE A 261 17.51 4.12 5.24
CA ILE A 261 17.73 3.84 6.68
C ILE A 261 18.79 4.81 7.22
N ALA A 262 19.95 4.93 6.57
CA ALA A 262 21.04 5.81 7.01
C ALA A 262 20.57 7.25 7.16
N ARG A 263 19.86 7.78 6.16
CA ARG A 263 19.28 9.13 6.19
C ARG A 263 18.31 9.31 7.36
N ARG A 264 17.32 8.42 7.48
CA ARG A 264 16.28 8.55 8.50
C ARG A 264 16.82 8.32 9.91
N ALA A 265 17.75 7.39 10.08
CA ALA A 265 18.47 7.15 11.34
C ALA A 265 19.31 8.36 11.75
N THR A 266 20.00 9.00 10.80
CA THR A 266 20.77 10.24 11.04
C THR A 266 19.86 11.35 11.55
N LEU A 267 18.73 11.58 10.87
CA LEU A 267 17.74 12.59 11.29
C LEU A 267 17.10 12.28 12.65
N ALA A 268 16.98 11.00 13.00
CA ALA A 268 16.44 10.54 14.27
C ALA A 268 17.48 10.45 15.40
N GLY A 269 18.75 10.82 15.15
CA GLY A 269 19.83 10.73 16.13
C GLY A 269 20.26 9.30 16.49
N ARG A 270 19.97 8.31 15.62
CA ARG A 270 20.35 6.89 15.79
C ARG A 270 21.72 6.64 15.15
N SER A 271 22.78 7.17 15.78
CA SER A 271 24.14 7.19 15.19
C SER A 271 24.68 5.82 14.81
N ASP A 272 24.49 4.79 15.64
CA ASP A 272 25.02 3.44 15.37
C ASP A 272 24.34 2.80 14.16
N LEU A 273 23.01 2.84 14.12
CA LEU A 273 22.20 2.38 13.00
C LEU A 273 22.53 3.14 11.71
N ALA A 274 22.68 4.46 11.80
CA ALA A 274 23.01 5.30 10.64
C ALA A 274 24.37 4.94 10.04
N ARG A 275 25.40 4.77 10.88
CA ARG A 275 26.74 4.35 10.45
C ARG A 275 26.74 2.95 9.86
N HIS A 276 26.05 1.99 10.49
CA HIS A 276 25.93 0.63 9.97
C HIS A 276 25.25 0.63 8.59
N ALA A 277 24.11 1.31 8.46
CA ALA A 277 23.38 1.37 7.20
C ALA A 277 24.17 2.09 6.09
N ALA A 278 24.92 3.15 6.42
CA ALA A 278 25.82 3.81 5.48
C ALA A 278 26.92 2.85 4.97
N ALA A 279 27.57 2.12 5.88
CA ALA A 279 28.60 1.14 5.51
C ALA A 279 28.04 -0.01 4.65
N GLU A 280 26.85 -0.53 4.96
CA GLU A 280 26.20 -1.56 4.15
C GLU A 280 25.81 -1.05 2.75
N ALA A 281 25.44 0.24 2.63
CA ALA A 281 25.18 0.88 1.34
C ALA A 281 26.47 1.05 0.51
N GLU A 282 27.58 1.45 1.15
CA GLU A 282 28.89 1.58 0.50
C GLU A 282 29.42 0.23 0.04
N ALA A 283 29.31 -0.82 0.87
CA ALA A 283 29.73 -2.18 0.50
C ALA A 283 28.96 -2.75 -0.71
N ARG A 284 27.78 -2.19 -1.02
CA ARG A 284 26.93 -2.56 -2.16
C ARG A 284 27.00 -1.55 -3.30
N ALA A 285 27.93 -0.60 -3.25
CA ALA A 285 28.15 0.33 -4.35
C ALA A 285 28.51 -0.42 -5.63
N SER A 286 27.91 -0.02 -6.75
CA SER A 286 28.26 -0.59 -8.05
C SER A 286 29.61 -0.06 -8.51
N ALA A 287 30.37 -0.87 -9.24
CA ALA A 287 31.56 -0.40 -9.98
C ALA A 287 31.22 0.53 -11.17
N ALA A 288 29.93 0.80 -11.43
CA ALA A 288 29.52 1.75 -12.44
C ALA A 288 29.81 3.19 -11.94
N PRO A 289 30.38 4.06 -12.79
CA PRO A 289 30.69 5.42 -12.37
C PRO A 289 29.41 6.20 -12.10
N ASP A 290 29.37 6.87 -10.96
CA ASP A 290 28.69 8.16 -10.76
C ASP A 290 27.15 8.15 -10.83
N ASP A 291 26.50 7.42 -9.91
CA ASP A 291 25.06 7.58 -9.64
C ASP A 291 24.76 8.56 -8.49
N GLY A 292 25.79 9.24 -7.97
CA GLY A 292 25.71 10.15 -6.81
C GLY A 292 25.34 9.47 -5.47
N ARG A 293 25.01 8.16 -5.47
CA ARG A 293 24.57 7.45 -4.26
C ARG A 293 25.71 7.06 -3.34
N GLU A 294 26.94 7.00 -3.86
CA GLU A 294 28.15 6.73 -3.06
C GLU A 294 28.42 7.87 -2.10
N VAL A 295 28.27 9.08 -2.60
CA VAL A 295 28.41 10.33 -1.86
C VAL A 295 27.38 10.43 -0.73
N LEU A 296 26.16 9.93 -0.94
CA LEU A 296 25.12 9.89 0.08
C LEU A 296 25.47 8.94 1.25
N GLY A 297 26.07 7.78 0.97
CA GLY A 297 26.54 6.86 2.00
C GLY A 297 27.56 7.54 2.91
N SER A 298 28.59 8.13 2.30
CA SER A 298 29.62 8.89 3.00
C SER A 298 29.04 10.06 3.79
N LEU A 299 28.11 10.84 3.21
CA LEU A 299 27.46 11.95 3.91
C LEU A 299 26.76 11.46 5.19
N TYR A 300 25.85 10.50 5.08
CA TYR A 300 25.07 10.06 6.24
C TYR A 300 25.93 9.39 7.30
N GLY A 301 26.92 8.59 6.89
CA GLY A 301 27.88 7.96 7.80
C GLY A 301 28.69 8.98 8.59
N ASN A 302 29.23 10.00 7.91
CA ASN A 302 30.03 11.04 8.56
C ASN A 302 29.20 11.97 9.45
N VAL A 303 27.98 12.36 9.03
CA VAL A 303 27.07 13.14 9.88
C VAL A 303 26.73 12.37 11.15
N ALA A 304 26.44 11.07 11.04
CA ALA A 304 26.15 10.22 12.19
C ALA A 304 27.34 10.03 13.14
N ALA A 305 28.58 10.17 12.64
CA ALA A 305 29.80 10.02 13.41
C ALA A 305 30.19 11.27 14.23
N ILE A 306 29.62 12.44 13.94
CA ILE A 306 29.93 13.71 14.63
C ILE A 306 29.86 13.58 16.16
N PRO A 307 28.83 12.97 16.77
CA PRO A 307 28.76 12.84 18.23
C PRO A 307 29.72 11.79 18.82
N SER A 308 30.36 10.95 17.99
CA SER A 308 31.04 9.71 18.40
C SER A 308 32.55 9.82 18.66
N GLY A 309 33.14 11.01 18.52
CA GLY A 309 34.45 11.33 19.10
C GLY A 309 35.51 11.88 18.14
N ASP A 310 35.40 11.67 16.82
CA ASP A 310 36.29 12.29 15.83
C ASP A 310 35.53 13.31 14.97
N VAL A 311 35.12 14.39 15.64
CA VAL A 311 34.35 15.47 15.04
C VAL A 311 35.09 16.12 13.87
N ALA A 312 36.43 16.25 13.96
CA ALA A 312 37.22 16.97 12.98
C ALA A 312 37.37 16.21 11.66
N SER A 313 37.59 14.90 11.70
CA SER A 313 37.64 14.10 10.47
C SER A 313 36.26 14.01 9.81
N ALA A 314 35.19 13.85 10.62
CA ALA A 314 33.82 13.82 10.14
C ALA A 314 33.43 15.13 9.44
N VAL A 315 33.74 16.29 10.02
CA VAL A 315 33.50 17.61 9.41
C VAL A 315 34.27 17.75 8.10
N LYS A 316 35.54 17.36 8.08
CA LYS A 316 36.34 17.43 6.86
C LYS A 316 35.74 16.54 5.76
N ALA A 317 35.32 15.32 6.09
CA ALA A 317 34.76 14.39 5.13
C ALA A 317 33.43 14.86 4.53
N ILE A 318 32.56 15.50 5.32
CA ILE A 318 31.32 16.09 4.77
C ILE A 318 31.59 17.35 3.94
N ASP A 319 32.64 18.10 4.25
CA ASP A 319 33.05 19.32 3.53
C ASP A 319 33.68 19.03 2.17
N ASP A 320 34.36 17.88 2.05
CA ASP A 320 34.99 17.43 0.79
C ASP A 320 33.93 16.99 -0.25
N ILE A 321 32.65 16.89 0.12
CA ILE A 321 31.55 16.51 -0.77
C ILE A 321 31.14 17.69 -1.67
N PRO A 322 31.18 17.54 -3.02
CA PRO A 322 30.75 18.60 -3.95
C PRO A 322 29.26 18.94 -3.86
N ASP A 323 28.93 20.23 -3.95
CA ASP A 323 27.57 20.75 -3.84
C ASP A 323 26.62 20.26 -4.95
N ASP A 324 27.15 20.04 -6.15
CA ASP A 324 26.40 19.56 -7.32
C ASP A 324 25.99 18.08 -7.20
N GLN A 325 26.57 17.35 -6.24
CA GLN A 325 26.25 15.96 -5.94
C GLN A 325 25.22 15.82 -4.82
N LEU A 326 24.80 16.92 -4.19
CA LEU A 326 23.86 16.92 -3.08
C LEU A 326 22.52 17.56 -3.45
N SER A 327 21.43 16.93 -3.00
CA SER A 327 20.12 17.56 -3.05
C SER A 327 20.07 18.80 -2.13
N GLU A 328 19.13 19.72 -2.35
CA GLU A 328 18.91 20.86 -1.44
C GLU A 328 18.72 20.42 0.01
N ARG A 329 18.01 19.30 0.22
CA ARG A 329 17.76 18.74 1.55
C ARG A 329 19.03 18.20 2.19
N ASP A 330 19.91 17.58 1.41
CA ASP A 330 21.13 16.98 1.92
C ASP A 330 22.24 18.02 2.13
N ARG A 331 22.24 19.11 1.36
CA ARG A 331 23.03 20.32 1.66
C ARG A 331 22.60 20.95 2.99
N ALA A 332 21.30 21.12 3.20
CA ALA A 332 20.79 21.62 4.48
C ALA A 332 21.17 20.69 5.66
N LEU A 333 21.18 19.38 5.45
CA LEU A 333 21.65 18.42 6.44
C LEU A 333 23.14 18.59 6.75
N ARG A 334 23.99 18.72 5.72
CA ARG A 334 25.44 18.98 5.87
C ARG A 334 25.70 20.27 6.63
N ASP A 335 24.99 21.35 6.30
CA ASP A 335 25.17 22.65 6.95
C ASP A 335 24.74 22.62 8.42
N ALA A 336 23.64 21.92 8.72
CA ALA A 336 23.21 21.69 10.10
C ALA A 336 24.24 20.85 10.88
N ALA A 337 24.79 19.81 10.25
CA ALA A 337 25.83 18.98 10.84
C ALA A 337 27.11 19.78 11.14
N ARG A 338 27.54 20.66 10.23
CA ARG A 338 28.65 21.60 10.43
C ARG A 338 28.40 22.49 11.65
N ALA A 339 27.22 23.12 11.72
CA ALA A 339 26.88 23.99 12.84
C ALA A 339 26.91 23.25 14.19
N VAL A 340 26.40 22.02 14.24
CA VAL A 340 26.46 21.17 15.45
C VAL A 340 27.91 20.82 15.80
N ALA A 341 28.72 20.45 14.82
CA ALA A 341 30.12 20.13 15.03
C ALA A 341 30.93 21.32 15.56
N GLU A 342 30.69 22.53 15.04
CA GLU A 342 31.28 23.76 15.54
C GLU A 342 30.93 24.00 17.02
N GLN A 343 29.68 23.75 17.43
CA GLN A 343 29.26 23.85 18.83
C GLN A 343 29.94 22.80 19.72
N ILE A 344 30.15 21.57 19.23
CA ILE A 344 30.86 20.53 19.98
C ILE A 344 32.34 20.87 20.14
N MET A 345 32.96 21.50 19.13
CA MET A 345 34.37 21.92 19.17
C MET A 345 34.60 23.18 20.00
N GLN A 346 33.57 23.97 20.28
CA GLN A 346 33.69 25.12 21.16
C GLN A 346 34.05 24.67 22.58
N THR A 347 35.10 25.27 23.15
CA THR A 347 35.45 25.03 24.54
C THR A 347 34.27 25.46 25.43
N PRO A 348 33.80 24.63 26.39
CA PRO A 348 32.73 25.04 27.28
C PRO A 348 33.12 26.34 27.95
N ALA A 349 32.33 27.40 27.74
CA ALA A 349 32.48 28.62 28.51
C ALA A 349 32.19 28.24 29.96
N VAL A 350 33.24 28.13 30.77
CA VAL A 350 33.09 28.07 32.23
C VAL A 350 32.26 29.30 32.58
N PRO A 351 31.04 29.15 33.16
CA PRO A 351 30.34 30.32 33.65
C PRO A 351 31.31 30.99 34.61
N ALA A 352 31.72 32.22 34.30
CA ALA A 352 32.49 33.03 35.21
C ALA A 352 31.72 33.06 36.52
N SER A 353 32.28 32.38 37.52
CA SER A 353 31.97 32.39 38.93
C SER A 353 30.54 32.80 39.31
N HIS A 354 29.83 31.88 39.95
CA HIS A 354 28.96 32.25 41.06
C HIS A 354 29.79 33.00 42.12
N THR A 355 30.05 34.28 41.90
CA THR A 355 30.40 35.21 42.97
C THR A 355 29.19 35.26 43.88
N GLN A 356 29.29 34.52 44.98
CA GLN A 356 28.52 34.78 46.19
C GLN A 356 28.69 36.27 46.53
N VAL A 357 27.68 37.07 46.19
CA VAL A 357 27.46 38.35 46.87
C VAL A 357 26.56 38.03 48.04
N GLY A 358 27.18 37.71 49.17
CA GLY A 358 26.53 37.88 50.45
C GLY A 358 26.52 39.36 50.78
N GLN A 359 25.35 39.99 50.72
CA GLN A 359 24.96 41.07 51.63
C GLN A 359 23.45 41.22 51.59
N GLY A 360 22.87 41.18 52.79
CA GLY A 360 21.46 41.00 53.02
C GLY A 360 20.61 42.21 52.68
N ASN A 361 19.34 41.92 52.45
CA ASN A 361 18.26 42.77 52.92
C ASN A 361 17.04 41.89 53.21
N THR A 362 16.67 41.90 54.49
CA THR A 362 15.40 41.49 55.05
C THR A 362 14.28 42.38 54.50
N VAL A 363 13.20 41.82 53.94
CA VAL A 363 11.81 42.28 54.15
C VAL A 363 10.83 41.11 53.91
N ASP A 364 10.07 40.81 54.97
CA ASP A 364 8.73 40.19 55.13
C ASP A 364 8.11 39.28 54.04
N GLU A 365 7.95 38.02 54.45
CA GLU A 365 6.67 37.37 54.79
C GLU A 365 5.41 37.78 53.99
N GLN A 366 4.95 36.86 53.12
CA GLN A 366 3.54 36.47 53.15
C GLN A 366 3.35 35.04 52.62
N VAL A 367 3.10 34.16 53.58
CA VAL A 367 2.60 32.78 53.42
C VAL A 367 1.16 32.82 52.93
N LYS A 368 0.83 31.98 51.94
CA LYS A 368 -0.50 31.37 51.80
C LYS A 368 -0.33 29.90 51.44
N ASP A 369 -0.70 29.06 52.41
CA ASP A 369 -0.86 27.61 52.33
C ASP A 369 -2.01 27.21 51.38
N ASP A 370 -1.72 26.18 50.56
CA ASP A 370 -2.48 24.95 50.24
C ASP A 370 -3.97 25.02 49.79
N PRO A 371 -4.48 24.03 48.97
CA PRO A 371 -4.07 22.63 48.98
C PRO A 371 -3.99 21.86 47.63
N VAL A 372 -3.44 20.65 47.78
CA VAL A 372 -3.54 19.46 46.91
C VAL A 372 -4.89 19.29 46.22
N ALA A 373 -4.86 19.01 44.91
CA ALA A 373 -5.85 18.16 44.23
C ALA A 373 -5.27 17.58 42.94
N ALA A 374 -5.10 16.25 42.90
CA ALA A 374 -5.11 15.51 41.64
C ALA A 374 -6.52 15.59 41.02
N PRO A 375 -6.60 15.54 39.69
CA PRO A 375 -7.62 14.69 39.08
C PRO A 375 -6.99 13.79 38.02
N GLY A 376 -7.20 12.48 38.18
CA GLY A 376 -7.27 11.62 37.02
C GLY A 376 -8.45 12.04 36.15
N GLN A 377 -8.23 12.05 34.83
CA GLN A 377 -9.24 11.72 33.83
C GLN A 377 -8.57 11.49 32.47
N THR A 378 -8.81 10.29 31.98
CA THR A 378 -8.70 9.83 30.59
C THR A 378 -9.46 10.76 29.63
N PRO A 379 -9.04 10.82 28.37
CA PRO A 379 -9.96 10.63 27.24
C PRO A 379 -9.46 9.47 26.36
N ALA A 380 -10.19 8.40 26.06
CA ALA A 380 -11.52 8.29 25.47
C ALA A 380 -11.68 9.10 24.17
N GLY A 381 -11.47 8.41 23.04
CA GLY A 381 -12.21 8.57 21.79
C GLY A 381 -11.85 9.75 20.89
N GLY A 382 -11.44 9.44 19.66
CA GLY A 382 -11.37 10.39 18.55
C GLY A 382 -10.47 9.82 17.46
N ALA A 383 -11.03 9.31 16.36
CA ALA A 383 -11.56 10.08 15.23
C ALA A 383 -10.54 9.99 14.09
N SER A 384 -10.97 9.36 13.00
CA SER A 384 -10.36 9.45 11.69
C SER A 384 -10.12 10.92 11.37
N ASP A 385 -8.85 11.28 11.19
CA ASP A 385 -8.42 12.62 10.82
C ASP A 385 -8.88 12.92 9.38
N PRO A 386 -9.85 13.82 9.15
CA PRO A 386 -10.31 14.19 7.81
C PRO A 386 -9.19 14.79 6.96
N GLN A 387 -8.11 15.22 7.60
CA GLN A 387 -6.97 15.86 6.95
C GLN A 387 -6.06 14.85 6.23
N ALA A 388 -6.09 13.56 6.60
CA ALA A 388 -5.35 12.50 5.92
C ALA A 388 -6.04 12.05 4.63
N ASP A 389 -7.37 11.96 4.63
CA ASP A 389 -8.17 11.69 3.43
C ASP A 389 -8.19 12.90 2.48
N ASP A 390 -8.25 14.13 3.00
CA ASP A 390 -8.08 15.34 2.18
C ASP A 390 -6.65 15.48 1.64
N ALA A 391 -5.62 15.04 2.38
CA ALA A 391 -4.25 15.00 1.89
C ALA A 391 -4.08 13.98 0.75
N TYR A 392 -4.76 12.83 0.83
CA TYR A 392 -4.75 11.82 -0.22
C TYR A 392 -5.57 12.26 -1.45
N GLN A 393 -6.77 12.79 -1.25
CA GLN A 393 -7.60 13.37 -2.32
C GLN A 393 -6.88 14.52 -3.02
N SER A 394 -6.29 15.46 -2.27
CA SER A 394 -5.54 16.59 -2.85
C SER A 394 -4.24 16.15 -3.54
N PHE A 395 -3.63 15.03 -3.13
CA PHE A 395 -2.49 14.43 -3.83
C PHE A 395 -2.92 13.80 -5.16
N VAL A 396 -4.04 13.08 -5.18
CA VAL A 396 -4.63 12.49 -6.39
C VAL A 396 -5.12 13.57 -7.36
N GLU A 397 -5.74 14.64 -6.87
CA GLU A 397 -6.16 15.79 -7.69
C GLU A 397 -4.96 16.55 -8.27
N ARG A 398 -3.88 16.74 -7.49
CA ARG A 398 -2.62 17.31 -8.00
C ARG A 398 -1.98 16.41 -9.06
N GLY A 399 -2.03 15.09 -8.88
CA GLY A 399 -1.57 14.13 -9.89
C GLY A 399 -2.36 14.21 -11.20
N ARG A 400 -3.70 14.30 -11.11
CA ARG A 400 -4.59 14.49 -12.27
C ARG A 400 -4.33 15.83 -12.97
N SER A 401 -4.21 16.91 -12.22
CA SER A 401 -3.90 18.24 -12.74
C SER A 401 -2.54 18.31 -13.45
N GLN A 402 -1.52 17.61 -12.92
CA GLN A 402 -0.21 17.48 -13.59
C GLN A 402 -0.28 16.68 -14.88
N LEU A 403 -1.07 15.59 -14.91
CA LEU A 403 -1.29 14.81 -16.13
C LEU A 403 -2.06 15.61 -17.19
N ASP A 404 -3.08 16.37 -16.81
CA ASP A 404 -3.83 17.24 -17.72
C ASP A 404 -2.95 18.37 -18.28
N ALA A 405 -2.05 18.92 -17.47
CA ALA A 405 -1.07 19.93 -17.91
C ALA A 405 -0.03 19.34 -18.88
N ILE A 406 0.41 18.10 -18.66
CA ILE A 406 1.30 17.36 -19.57
C ILE A 406 0.57 17.06 -20.89
N ASP A 407 -0.67 16.61 -20.84
CA ASP A 407 -1.51 16.35 -22.02
C ASP A 407 -1.81 17.63 -22.82
N ALA A 408 -2.02 18.75 -22.14
CA ALA A 408 -2.17 20.06 -22.79
C ALA A 408 -0.87 20.49 -23.49
N LEU A 409 0.29 20.30 -22.86
CA LEU A 409 1.60 20.58 -23.45
C LEU A 409 1.93 19.66 -24.63
N LEU A 410 1.53 18.39 -24.57
CA LEU A 410 1.69 17.43 -25.66
C LEU A 410 0.77 17.77 -26.85
N LYS A 411 -0.47 18.20 -26.61
CA LYS A 411 -1.37 18.71 -27.66
C LYS A 411 -0.85 20.00 -28.29
N GLN A 412 -0.24 20.88 -27.50
CA GLN A 412 0.34 22.13 -28.01
C GLN A 412 1.62 21.90 -28.84
N LYS A 413 2.42 20.88 -28.50
CA LYS A 413 3.59 20.45 -29.30
C LYS A 413 3.23 19.53 -30.48
N GLY A 414 2.06 18.90 -30.45
CA GLY A 414 1.55 18.03 -31.52
C GLY A 414 0.89 18.75 -32.70
N MET A 415 0.71 20.07 -32.63
CA MET A 415 0.25 20.92 -33.73
C MET A 415 1.38 21.77 -34.30
N SER A 416 2.43 21.10 -34.79
CA SER A 416 3.31 21.69 -35.81
C SER A 416 3.83 20.57 -36.71
N ARG A 417 2.95 20.10 -37.58
CA ARG A 417 3.30 19.60 -38.91
C ARG A 417 2.30 20.14 -39.91
#